data_AF-A0A7S1C244-F1
#
_entry.id   AF-A0A7S1C244-F1
#
_cell.length_a   1.000
_cell.length_b   1.000
_cell.length_c   1.000
_cell.angle_alpha   90.00
_cell.angle_beta   90.00
_cell.angle_gamma   90.00
#
_symmetry.space_group_name_H-M   'P 1'
#
loop_
_entity.id
_entity.type
_entity.pdbx_description
1 polymer ?
#
loop_
_entity_poly.entity_id
_entity_poly.type
_entity_poly.pdbx_seq_one_letter_code
_entity_poly.pdbx_strand_id
1 'polypeptide(L)'
;FGHRGGFDKMVARIADTERAVPFHIMLLMLSVFAEAESKAVRKTFVPLVNQLQEAVFARVLATRGDELKRLSKKDINAAVAKMEGILMRVMPREEAKQLVETFRLDVSLMMLRSEQLEKRLGGLADIRLAVETADTIRGMELAGREVPAAFWPRPEVMQEW
;
A
#
# COMPACT_ATOMS: atom_id res chain seq x y z
N PHE A 1 -0.36 -32.51 0.33
CA PHE A 1 0.09 -31.11 0.15
C PHE A 1 1.15 -30.73 1.17
N GLY A 2 0.86 -30.79 2.48
CA GLY A 2 1.85 -30.52 3.54
C GLY A 2 3.13 -31.39 3.47
N HIS A 3 3.01 -32.72 3.41
CA HIS A 3 4.17 -33.62 3.31
C HIS A 3 4.99 -33.52 2.00
N ARG A 4 4.52 -32.78 1.00
CA ARG A 4 5.23 -32.58 -0.28
C ARG A 4 5.90 -31.20 -0.38
N GLY A 5 6.00 -30.47 0.73
CA GLY A 5 6.57 -29.12 0.75
C GLY A 5 5.71 -28.07 0.05
N GLY A 6 4.39 -28.29 -0.04
CA GLY A 6 3.49 -27.38 -0.75
C GLY A 6 3.41 -26.00 -0.10
N PHE A 7 3.43 -25.95 1.23
CA PHE A 7 3.43 -24.68 1.97
C PHE A 7 4.76 -23.94 1.84
N ASP A 8 5.89 -24.64 1.89
CA ASP A 8 7.22 -24.04 1.69
C ASP A 8 7.31 -23.38 0.31
N LYS A 9 6.77 -24.05 -0.72
CA LYS A 9 6.67 -23.47 -2.06
C LYS A 9 5.76 -22.25 -2.13
N MET A 10 4.66 -22.21 -1.36
CA MET A 10 3.80 -21.03 -1.27
C MET A 10 4.52 -19.86 -0.61
N VAL A 11 5.23 -20.11 0.50
CA VAL A 11 6.04 -19.06 1.18
C VAL A 11 7.12 -18.54 0.23
N ALA A 12 7.88 -19.44 -0.40
CA ALA A 12 8.90 -19.07 -1.39
C ALA A 12 8.30 -18.25 -2.54
N ARG A 13 7.09 -18.60 -2.99
CA ARG A 13 6.39 -17.88 -4.06
C ARG A 13 5.96 -16.47 -3.63
N ILE A 14 5.58 -16.26 -2.37
CA ILE A 14 5.25 -14.93 -1.82
C ILE A 14 6.53 -14.09 -1.63
N ALA A 15 7.62 -14.73 -1.21
CA ALA A 15 8.92 -14.10 -1.01
C ALA A 15 9.63 -13.70 -2.31
N ASP A 16 9.24 -14.28 -3.45
CA ASP A 16 9.77 -13.97 -4.77
C ASP A 16 9.40 -12.54 -5.21
N THR A 17 10.37 -11.63 -5.08
CA THR A 17 10.26 -10.22 -5.47
C THR A 17 10.49 -10.00 -6.97
N GLU A 18 11.23 -10.87 -7.65
CA GLU A 18 11.52 -10.76 -9.08
C GLU A 18 10.28 -11.03 -9.92
N ARG A 19 9.46 -11.99 -9.49
CA ARG A 19 8.22 -12.36 -10.15
C ARG A 19 7.07 -12.24 -9.18
N ALA A 20 6.86 -11.06 -8.59
CA ALA A 20 5.86 -10.86 -7.55
C ALA A 20 4.48 -11.48 -7.88
N VAL A 21 3.91 -12.24 -6.94
CA VAL A 21 2.52 -12.71 -7.08
C VAL A 21 1.54 -11.54 -7.07
N PRO A 22 0.45 -11.62 -7.85
CA PRO A 22 -0.65 -10.68 -7.71
C PRO A 22 -1.22 -10.72 -6.28
N PHE A 23 -1.52 -9.55 -5.73
CA PHE A 23 -1.92 -9.43 -4.32
C PHE A 23 -3.17 -10.26 -3.94
N HIS A 24 -4.15 -10.36 -4.84
CA HIS A 24 -5.33 -11.21 -4.62
C HIS A 24 -4.97 -12.71 -4.48
N ILE A 25 -3.94 -13.18 -5.21
CA ILE A 25 -3.43 -14.55 -5.08
C ILE A 25 -2.76 -14.73 -3.72
N MET A 26 -2.00 -13.73 -3.25
CA MET A 26 -1.41 -13.76 -1.90
C MET A 26 -2.51 -13.85 -0.82
N LEU A 27 -3.61 -13.11 -0.95
CA LEU A 27 -4.75 -13.21 -0.02
C LEU A 27 -5.41 -14.60 -0.01
N LEU A 28 -5.51 -15.24 -1.19
CA LEU A 28 -5.99 -16.62 -1.29
C LEU A 28 -5.03 -17.58 -0.59
N MET A 29 -3.71 -17.45 -0.82
CA MET A 29 -2.70 -18.25 -0.13
C MET A 29 -2.81 -18.10 1.39
N LEU A 30 -2.91 -16.87 1.91
CA LEU A 30 -3.11 -16.62 3.34
C LEU A 30 -4.36 -17.30 3.91
N SER A 31 -5.44 -17.38 3.13
CA SER A 31 -6.66 -18.09 3.54
C SER A 31 -6.41 -19.59 3.70
N VAL A 32 -5.59 -20.19 2.84
CA VAL A 32 -5.17 -21.60 2.98
C VAL A 32 -4.38 -21.80 4.27
N PHE A 33 -3.45 -20.90 4.63
CA PHE A 33 -2.71 -20.98 5.89
C PHE A 33 -3.63 -20.83 7.12
N ALA A 34 -4.63 -19.96 7.02
CA ALA A 34 -5.62 -19.80 8.08
C ALA A 34 -6.47 -21.07 8.29
N GLU A 35 -6.70 -21.89 7.26
CA GLU A 35 -7.44 -23.15 7.44
C GLU A 35 -6.54 -24.34 7.80
N ALA A 36 -5.28 -24.31 7.35
CA ALA A 36 -4.33 -25.40 7.50
C ALA A 36 -3.96 -25.70 8.96
N GLU A 37 -4.03 -24.70 9.85
CA GLU A 37 -3.68 -24.82 11.26
C GLU A 37 -4.44 -25.96 11.96
N SER A 38 -5.76 -26.08 11.70
CA SER A 38 -6.63 -27.12 12.29
C SER A 38 -6.18 -28.56 11.99
N LYS A 39 -5.30 -28.74 10.99
CA LYS A 39 -4.84 -30.05 10.50
C LYS A 39 -3.32 -30.19 10.55
N ALA A 40 -2.59 -29.16 10.96
CA ALA A 40 -1.14 -29.13 10.92
C ALA A 40 -0.51 -29.43 12.29
N VAL A 41 0.63 -30.14 12.27
CA VAL A 41 1.42 -30.37 13.49
C VAL A 41 2.10 -29.07 13.90
N ARG A 42 1.80 -28.58 15.12
CA ARG A 42 2.29 -27.29 15.64
C ARG A 42 3.81 -27.10 15.48
N LYS A 43 4.60 -28.15 15.74
CA LYS A 43 6.07 -28.12 15.64
C LYS A 43 6.57 -27.75 14.23
N THR A 44 5.83 -28.10 13.19
CA THR A 44 6.16 -27.78 11.79
C THR A 44 5.47 -26.50 11.34
N PHE A 45 4.30 -26.20 11.89
CA PHE A 45 3.50 -25.04 11.49
C PHE A 45 4.08 -23.70 12.00
N VAL A 46 4.64 -23.68 13.22
CA VAL A 46 5.18 -22.43 13.81
C VAL A 46 6.33 -21.83 12.97
N PRO A 47 7.40 -22.59 12.60
CA PRO A 47 8.47 -22.03 11.77
C PRO A 47 7.98 -21.54 10.41
N LEU A 48 7.04 -22.27 9.81
CA LEU A 48 6.44 -21.94 8.53
C LEU A 48 5.64 -20.62 8.59
N VAL A 49 4.91 -20.38 9.68
CA VAL A 49 4.19 -19.12 9.89
C VAL A 49 5.15 -17.94 10.08
N ASN A 50 6.29 -18.13 10.75
CA ASN A 50 7.29 -17.07 10.88
C ASN A 50 7.88 -16.69 9.51
N GLN A 51 8.23 -17.67 8.69
CA GLN A 51 8.71 -17.41 7.32
C GLN A 51 7.63 -16.75 6.46
N LEU A 52 6.37 -17.18 6.60
CA LEU A 52 5.24 -16.55 5.92
C LEU A 52 5.06 -15.08 6.35
N GLN A 53 5.19 -14.79 7.64
CA GLN A 53 5.08 -13.44 8.19
C GLN A 53 6.12 -12.51 7.56
N GLU A 54 7.38 -12.91 7.55
CA GLU A 54 8.46 -12.15 6.93
C GLU A 54 8.20 -11.92 5.43
N ALA A 55 7.83 -12.98 4.71
CA ALA A 55 7.56 -12.90 3.27
C ALA A 55 6.39 -11.96 2.95
N VAL A 56 5.29 -12.03 3.70
CA VAL A 56 4.11 -11.18 3.50
C VAL A 56 4.43 -9.73 3.84
N PHE A 57 5.13 -9.49 4.94
CA PHE A 57 5.45 -8.13 5.36
C PHE A 57 6.39 -7.45 4.37
N ALA A 58 7.46 -8.16 3.97
CA ALA A 58 8.38 -7.69 2.95
C ALA A 58 7.64 -7.40 1.63
N ARG A 59 6.74 -8.30 1.20
CA ARG A 59 5.98 -8.14 -0.04
C ARG A 59 5.06 -6.92 -0.03
N VAL A 60 4.36 -6.69 1.07
CA VAL A 60 3.47 -5.53 1.22
C VAL A 60 4.29 -4.24 1.19
N LEU A 61 5.40 -4.15 1.94
CA LEU A 61 6.26 -2.97 1.99
C LEU A 61 7.03 -2.72 0.68
N ALA A 62 7.27 -3.77 -0.11
CA ALA A 62 7.87 -3.67 -1.43
C ALA A 62 6.88 -3.17 -2.51
N THR A 63 5.60 -3.03 -2.19
CA THR A 63 4.58 -2.56 -3.15
C THR A 63 4.84 -1.10 -3.50
N ARG A 64 5.12 -0.81 -4.78
CA ARG A 64 5.42 0.54 -5.26
C ARG A 64 4.69 0.87 -6.57
N GLY A 65 4.68 2.15 -6.93
CA GLY A 65 4.25 2.64 -8.25
C GLY A 65 2.81 2.27 -8.60
N ASP A 66 2.63 1.67 -9.78
CA ASP A 66 1.30 1.34 -10.33
C ASP A 66 0.59 0.23 -9.55
N GLU A 67 1.32 -0.65 -8.87
CA GLU A 67 0.71 -1.66 -8.02
C GLU A 67 0.03 -1.02 -6.80
N LEU A 68 0.70 -0.04 -6.17
CA LEU A 68 0.16 0.72 -5.04
C LEU A 68 -1.06 1.57 -5.46
N LYS A 69 -1.14 2.04 -6.71
CA LYS A 69 -2.31 2.75 -7.24
C LYS A 69 -3.54 1.84 -7.36
N ARG A 70 -3.32 0.56 -7.71
CA ARG A 70 -4.39 -0.43 -7.89
C ARG A 70 -4.79 -1.08 -6.57
N LEU A 71 -3.86 -1.15 -5.62
CA LEU A 71 -4.11 -1.68 -4.29
C LEU A 71 -4.89 -0.70 -3.43
N SER A 72 -6.07 -1.13 -2.99
CA SER A 72 -6.84 -0.34 -2.04
C SER A 72 -6.28 -0.52 -0.63
N LYS A 73 -6.43 0.50 0.21
CA LYS A 73 -6.16 0.39 1.66
C LYS A 73 -6.91 -0.80 2.28
N LYS A 74 -8.08 -1.16 1.74
CA LYS A 74 -8.89 -2.30 2.17
C LYS A 74 -8.18 -3.63 1.93
N ASP A 75 -7.49 -3.80 0.81
CA ASP A 75 -6.77 -5.04 0.47
C ASP A 75 -5.57 -5.25 1.38
N ILE A 76 -4.80 -4.18 1.63
CA ILE A 76 -3.67 -4.21 2.57
C ILE A 76 -4.16 -4.57 3.97
N ASN A 77 -5.21 -3.90 4.45
CA ASN A 77 -5.82 -4.20 5.75
C ASN A 77 -6.34 -5.65 5.82
N ALA A 78 -6.89 -6.19 4.73
CA ALA A 78 -7.34 -7.57 4.67
C ALA A 78 -6.17 -8.57 4.77
N ALA A 79 -5.02 -8.27 4.15
CA ALA A 79 -3.81 -9.08 4.28
C ALA A 79 -3.28 -9.05 5.73
N VAL A 80 -3.21 -7.86 6.33
CA VAL A 80 -2.77 -7.68 7.71
C VAL A 80 -3.68 -8.42 8.69
N ALA A 81 -5.00 -8.29 8.54
CA ALA A 81 -5.98 -8.96 9.41
C ALA A 81 -5.91 -10.48 9.30
N LYS A 82 -5.71 -11.02 8.08
CA LYS A 82 -5.49 -12.46 7.89
C LYS A 82 -4.19 -12.92 8.55
N MET A 83 -3.12 -12.15 8.40
CA MET A 83 -1.83 -12.47 9.01
C MET A 83 -1.91 -12.41 10.54
N GLU A 84 -2.56 -11.40 11.11
CA GLU A 84 -2.84 -11.30 12.55
C GLU A 84 -3.58 -12.53 13.07
N GLY A 85 -4.63 -12.97 12.36
CA GLY A 85 -5.38 -14.17 12.69
C GLY A 85 -4.54 -15.45 12.67
N ILE A 86 -3.56 -15.55 11.77
CA ILE A 86 -2.61 -16.67 11.71
C ILE A 86 -1.61 -16.58 12.88
N LEU A 87 -1.06 -15.39 13.15
CA LEU A 87 -0.06 -15.17 14.20
C LEU A 87 -0.62 -15.45 15.58
N MET A 88 -1.83 -14.98 15.90
CA MET A 88 -2.49 -15.22 17.19
C MET A 88 -2.68 -16.71 17.54
N ARG A 89 -2.51 -17.62 16.58
CA ARG A 89 -2.60 -19.07 16.79
C ARG A 89 -1.25 -19.72 17.09
N VAL A 90 -0.14 -19.10 16.68
CA VAL A 90 1.20 -19.65 16.87
C VAL A 90 1.97 -19.01 18.03
N MET A 91 1.67 -17.74 18.35
CA MET A 91 2.34 -16.96 19.39
C MET A 91 1.34 -16.30 20.35
N PRO A 92 1.78 -15.82 21.53
CA PRO A 92 0.93 -15.10 22.46
C PRO A 92 0.22 -13.91 21.81
N ARG A 93 -1.02 -13.66 22.24
CA ARG A 93 -1.87 -12.60 21.65
C ARG A 93 -1.21 -11.22 21.70
N GLU A 94 -0.56 -10.88 22.80
CA GLU A 94 0.08 -9.57 22.97
C GLU A 94 1.27 -9.40 22.02
N GLU A 95 2.07 -10.45 21.84
CA GLU A 95 3.20 -10.46 20.91
C GLU A 95 2.72 -10.34 19.45
N ALA A 96 1.70 -11.12 19.07
CA ALA A 96 1.09 -11.04 17.74
C ALA A 96 0.55 -9.63 17.43
N LYS A 97 -0.16 -9.02 18.40
CA LYS A 97 -0.69 -7.67 18.26
C LYS A 97 0.41 -6.64 18.14
N GLN A 98 1.44 -6.70 18.99
CA GLN A 98 2.55 -5.77 18.94
C GLN A 98 3.25 -5.82 17.58
N LEU A 99 3.53 -7.01 17.07
CA LEU A 99 4.16 -7.22 15.78
C LEU A 99 3.31 -6.69 14.62
N VAL A 100 1.99 -6.91 14.67
CA VAL A 100 1.05 -6.39 13.67
C VAL A 100 0.90 -4.87 13.75
N GLU A 101 0.88 -4.28 14.95
CA GLU A 101 0.83 -2.82 15.13
C GLU A 101 2.10 -2.14 14.61
N THR A 102 3.29 -2.70 14.91
CA THR A 102 4.55 -2.23 14.33
C THR A 102 4.47 -2.25 12.80
N PHE A 103 3.98 -3.34 12.23
CA PHE A 103 3.82 -3.44 10.79
C PHE A 103 2.80 -2.46 10.21
N ARG A 104 1.68 -2.19 10.90
CA ARG A 104 0.70 -1.17 10.48
C ARG A 104 1.31 0.22 10.44
N LEU A 105 2.21 0.53 11.37
CA LEU A 105 2.97 1.79 11.37
C LEU A 105 3.90 1.86 10.16
N ASP A 106 4.62 0.79 9.84
CA ASP A 106 5.49 0.72 8.66
C ASP A 106 4.70 0.92 7.35
N VAL A 107 3.53 0.27 7.24
CA VAL A 107 2.61 0.47 6.10
C VAL A 107 2.14 1.92 6.02
N SER A 108 1.77 2.51 7.16
CA SER A 108 1.29 3.90 7.21
C SER A 108 2.39 4.87 6.78
N LEU A 109 3.64 4.63 7.22
CA LEU A 109 4.82 5.40 6.83
C LEU A 109 5.14 5.22 5.34
N MET A 110 5.03 4.00 4.80
CA MET A 110 5.15 3.74 3.37
C MET A 110 4.11 4.52 2.56
N MET A 111 2.85 4.53 3.00
CA MET A 111 1.79 5.31 2.34
C MET A 111 2.04 6.82 2.43
N LEU A 112 2.53 7.30 3.57
CA LEU A 112 2.87 8.72 3.76
C LEU A 112 4.01 9.16 2.84
N ARG A 113 5.00 8.29 2.62
CA ARG A 113 6.13 8.53 1.70
C ARG A 113 5.80 8.24 0.24
N SER A 114 4.55 7.94 -0.10
CA SER A 114 4.19 7.65 -1.48
C SER A 114 4.14 8.93 -2.32
N GLU A 115 4.71 8.87 -3.52
CA GLU A 115 4.70 9.95 -4.53
C GLU A 115 3.28 10.46 -4.87
N GLN A 116 2.24 9.70 -4.52
CA GLN A 116 0.86 10.12 -4.71
C GLN A 116 0.49 11.31 -3.84
N LEU A 117 1.02 11.41 -2.61
CA LEU A 117 0.78 12.56 -1.74
C LEU A 117 1.48 13.81 -2.28
N GLU A 118 2.71 13.66 -2.78
CA GLU A 118 3.44 14.75 -3.42
C GLU A 118 2.71 15.28 -4.66
N LYS A 119 2.21 14.39 -5.53
CA LYS A 119 1.41 14.79 -6.70
C LYS A 119 0.11 15.50 -6.32
N ARG A 120 -0.57 15.04 -5.26
CA ARG A 120 -1.79 15.70 -4.76
C ARG A 120 -1.50 17.06 -4.14
N LEU A 121 -0.39 17.20 -3.42
CA LEU A 121 0.06 18.48 -2.87
C LEU A 121 0.43 19.47 -3.97
N GLY A 122 1.15 19.01 -5.00
CA GLY A 122 1.45 19.81 -6.19
C GLY A 122 0.18 20.30 -6.88
N GLY A 123 -0.77 19.39 -7.16
CA GLY A 123 -2.05 19.77 -7.78
C GLY A 123 -2.87 20.76 -6.93
N LEU A 124 -2.83 20.68 -5.60
CA LEU A 124 -3.49 21.67 -4.73
C LEU A 124 -2.79 23.04 -4.78
N ALA A 125 -1.46 23.07 -4.86
CA ALA A 125 -0.71 24.30 -5.04
C ALA A 125 -1.05 24.96 -6.39
N ASP A 126 -1.15 24.16 -7.46
CA ASP A 126 -1.55 24.64 -8.79
C ASP A 126 -2.96 25.22 -8.80
N ILE A 127 -3.92 24.53 -8.17
CA ILE A 127 -5.30 25.02 -8.03
C ILE A 127 -5.32 26.33 -7.26
N ARG A 128 -4.56 26.42 -6.15
CA ARG A 128 -4.49 27.63 -5.35
C ARG A 128 -3.95 28.81 -6.18
N LEU A 129 -2.87 28.59 -6.94
CA LEU A 129 -2.30 29.61 -7.83
C LEU A 129 -3.34 30.06 -8.87
N ALA A 130 -4.08 29.12 -9.46
CA ALA A 130 -5.13 29.43 -10.44
C ALA A 130 -6.26 30.27 -9.83
N VAL A 131 -6.67 29.98 -8.60
CA VAL A 131 -7.68 30.76 -7.86
C VAL A 131 -7.17 32.16 -7.55
N GLU A 132 -5.96 32.30 -6.99
CA GLU A 132 -5.34 33.60 -6.69
C GLU A 132 -5.21 34.47 -7.96
N THR A 133 -4.85 33.84 -9.09
CA THR A 133 -4.79 34.52 -10.39
C THR A 133 -6.17 34.98 -10.84
N ALA A 134 -7.20 34.12 -10.76
CA ALA A 134 -8.56 34.45 -11.15
C ALA A 134 -9.14 35.59 -10.31
N ASP A 135 -8.87 35.62 -9.00
CA ASP A 135 -9.27 36.70 -8.12
C ASP A 135 -8.56 38.02 -8.47
N THR A 136 -7.28 37.95 -8.86
CA THR A 136 -6.52 39.11 -9.33
C THR A 136 -7.12 39.69 -10.62
N ILE A 137 -7.47 38.84 -11.59
CA ILE A 137 -8.16 39.25 -12.84
C ILE A 137 -9.47 39.96 -12.49
N ARG A 138 -10.30 39.33 -11.65
CA ARG A 138 -11.59 39.90 -11.23
C ARG A 138 -11.41 41.26 -10.54
N GLY A 139 -10.37 41.42 -9.72
CA GLY A 139 -10.02 42.70 -9.11
C GLY A 139 -9.62 43.78 -10.12
N MET A 140 -8.90 43.41 -11.18
CA MET A 140 -8.52 44.33 -12.27
C MET A 140 -9.74 44.76 -13.10
N GLU A 141 -10.64 43.82 -13.43
CA GLU A 141 -11.88 44.11 -14.16
C GLU A 141 -12.79 45.07 -13.39
N LEU A 142 -12.97 44.83 -12.08
CA LEU A 142 -13.76 45.72 -11.21
C LEU A 142 -13.16 47.12 -11.08
N ALA A 143 -11.82 47.24 -11.21
CA ALA A 143 -11.10 48.51 -11.21
C ALA A 143 -11.05 49.19 -12.60
N GLY A 144 -11.68 48.63 -13.63
CA GLY A 144 -11.69 49.17 -14.99
C GLY A 144 -10.35 49.11 -15.71
N ARG A 145 -9.43 48.22 -15.30
CA ARG A 145 -8.11 48.05 -15.92
C ARG A 145 -8.17 46.95 -16.99
N GLU A 146 -7.45 47.13 -18.09
CA GLU A 146 -7.33 46.10 -19.13
C GLU A 146 -6.58 44.86 -18.60
N VAL A 147 -7.16 43.68 -18.79
CA VAL A 147 -6.55 42.39 -18.45
C VAL A 147 -5.65 41.96 -19.62
N PRO A 148 -4.35 41.74 -19.43
CA PRO A 148 -3.46 41.29 -20.50
C PRO A 148 -3.88 39.90 -21.02
N ALA A 149 -3.91 39.71 -22.35
CA ALA A 149 -4.29 38.44 -22.98
C ALA A 149 -3.41 37.23 -22.58
N ALA A 150 -2.22 37.47 -22.03
CA ALA A 150 -1.27 36.46 -21.57
C ALA A 150 -1.33 36.16 -20.06
N PHE A 151 -2.35 36.65 -19.33
CA PHE A 151 -2.40 36.59 -17.87
C PHE A 151 -2.76 35.21 -17.30
N TRP A 152 -3.23 34.28 -18.13
CA TRP A 152 -3.48 32.91 -17.69
C TRP A 152 -2.16 32.15 -17.53
N PRO A 153 -1.82 31.65 -16.33
CA PRO A 153 -0.68 30.78 -16.16
C PRO A 153 -0.92 29.53 -17.01
N ARG A 154 -0.01 29.27 -17.96
CA ARG A 154 0.05 27.97 -18.61
C ARG A 154 0.63 27.02 -17.57
N PRO A 155 -0.13 26.05 -17.04
CA PRO A 155 0.46 25.07 -16.14
C PRO A 155 1.62 24.40 -16.88
N GLU A 156 2.78 24.27 -16.23
CA GLU A 156 3.99 23.65 -16.82
C GLU A 156 3.68 22.25 -17.37
N VAL A 157 2.67 21.57 -16.79
CA VAL A 157 2.15 20.27 -17.22
C VAL A 157 1.60 20.26 -18.65
N MET A 158 1.26 21.40 -19.27
CA MET A 158 0.83 21.46 -20.68
C MET A 158 1.98 21.59 -21.69
N GLN A 159 3.24 21.71 -21.26
CA GLN A 159 4.38 21.72 -22.19
C GLN A 159 4.94 20.33 -22.49
N GLU A 160 4.53 19.29 -21.75
CA GLU A 160 5.03 17.92 -21.91
C GLU A 160 4.00 16.91 -22.47
N TRP A 161 2.89 17.38 -23.07
CA TRP A 161 1.93 16.53 -23.79
C TRP A 161 1.95 16.80 -25.29
#